data_AF-A0A948Z0X1-F1
#
_entry.id   AF-A0A948Z0X1-F1
#
_cell.length_a   1.000
_cell.length_b   1.000
_cell.length_c   1.000
_cell.angle_alpha   90.00
_cell.angle_beta   90.00
_cell.angle_gamma   90.00
#
_symmetry.space_group_name_H-M   'P 1'
#
loop_
_entity.id
_entity.type
_entity.pdbx_description
1 polymer ?
#
loop_
_entity_poly.entity_id
_entity_poly.type
_entity_poly.pdbx_seq_one_letter_code
_entity_poly.pdbx_strand_id
1 'polypeptide(L)'
;MEQLLYYFVMTQSVAKQFHAALTHLLSEEGRGAQTRLASEQQIDRGYLNAIVKQRKLGSDKIRERIADHFKMTFEEMLSLGRRILSGEDISVLKRNKMAEVLSSAPHLDEQTKEISKIDFFPKQELASLSIPDKIIQVIEILNAGSGYDNLMSDFIGAVHDMVSTKKENEALKNQLREIETRLVILEKQTDSEKENMQKLA
;
A
#
# COMPACT_ATOMS: atom_id res chain seq x y z
N MET A 1 15.37 -8.94 15.22
CA MET A 1 15.37 -7.51 15.61
C MET A 1 14.89 -6.63 14.45
N GLU A 2 15.49 -6.71 13.26
CA GLU A 2 15.08 -5.88 12.10
C GLU A 2 13.62 -6.06 11.65
N GLN A 3 13.10 -7.30 11.63
CA GLN A 3 11.71 -7.57 11.27
C GLN A 3 10.67 -6.92 12.21
N LEU A 4 10.98 -6.82 13.51
CA LEU A 4 10.11 -6.19 14.50
C LEU A 4 10.10 -4.66 14.33
N LEU A 5 11.26 -4.08 13.99
CA LEU A 5 11.38 -2.65 13.71
C LEU A 5 10.57 -2.27 12.46
N TYR A 6 10.66 -3.08 11.40
CA TYR A 6 9.89 -2.87 10.17
C TYR A 6 8.37 -2.94 10.40
N TYR A 7 7.90 -3.95 11.14
CA TYR A 7 6.48 -4.08 11.48
C TYR A 7 5.96 -2.90 12.32
N PHE A 8 6.77 -2.41 13.26
CA PHE A 8 6.43 -1.24 14.07
C PHE A 8 6.33 0.05 13.21
N VAL A 9 7.27 0.29 12.30
CA VAL A 9 7.24 1.46 11.42
C VAL A 9 6.05 1.40 10.46
N MET A 10 5.76 0.22 9.89
CA MET A 10 4.64 0.03 8.98
C MET A 10 3.28 0.24 9.69
N THR A 11 3.11 -0.33 10.89
CA THR A 11 1.87 -0.15 11.67
C THR A 11 1.65 1.29 12.13
N GLN A 12 2.73 2.00 12.49
CA GLN A 12 2.69 3.44 12.78
C GLN A 12 2.29 4.26 11.54
N SER A 13 2.75 3.86 10.35
CA SER A 13 2.37 4.50 9.09
C SER A 13 0.88 4.34 8.79
N VAL A 14 0.34 3.12 8.92
CA VAL A 14 -1.09 2.84 8.71
C VAL A 14 -1.97 3.62 9.68
N ALA A 15 -1.60 3.68 10.96
CA ALA A 15 -2.35 4.44 11.97
C ALA A 15 -2.41 5.94 11.65
N LYS A 16 -1.28 6.53 11.23
CA LYS A 16 -1.19 7.94 10.84
C LYS A 16 -2.05 8.23 9.61
N GLN A 17 -1.98 7.38 8.59
CA GLN A 17 -2.77 7.51 7.35
C GLN A 17 -4.27 7.46 7.66
N PHE A 18 -4.71 6.41 8.36
CA PHE A 18 -6.12 6.27 8.78
C PHE A 18 -6.60 7.50 9.55
N HIS A 19 -5.79 7.99 10.49
CA HIS A 19 -6.17 9.11 11.32
C HIS A 19 -6.27 10.44 10.54
N ALA A 20 -5.34 10.67 9.62
CA ALA A 20 -5.38 11.84 8.73
C ALA A 20 -6.67 11.83 7.88
N ALA A 21 -7.00 10.68 7.29
CA ALA A 21 -8.21 10.51 6.50
C ALA A 21 -9.48 10.71 7.33
N LEU A 22 -9.59 10.05 8.49
CA LEU A 22 -10.74 10.15 9.38
C LEU A 22 -10.98 11.60 9.83
N THR A 23 -9.92 12.32 10.21
CA THR A 23 -10.02 13.71 10.64
C THR A 23 -10.49 14.61 9.51
N HIS A 24 -9.96 14.40 8.30
CA HIS A 24 -10.38 15.13 7.11
C HIS A 24 -11.85 14.89 6.78
N LEU A 25 -12.29 13.63 6.69
CA LEU A 25 -13.67 13.27 6.36
C LEU A 25 -14.68 13.79 7.39
N LEU A 26 -14.36 13.70 8.69
CA LEU A 26 -15.19 14.29 9.75
C LEU A 26 -15.26 15.82 9.65
N SER A 27 -14.17 16.47 9.21
CA SER A 27 -14.16 17.92 9.01
C SER A 27 -14.98 18.35 7.79
N GLU A 28 -14.99 17.56 6.72
CA GLU A 28 -15.80 17.82 5.52
C GLU A 28 -17.30 17.70 5.80
N GLU A 29 -17.71 16.71 6.61
CA GLU A 29 -19.12 16.56 7.01
C GLU A 29 -19.59 17.60 8.03
N GLY A 30 -18.66 18.24 8.75
CA GLY A 30 -18.93 19.34 9.67
C GLY A 30 -19.47 18.92 11.05
N ARG A 31 -20.21 19.85 11.68
CA ARG A 31 -20.63 19.70 13.09
C ARG A 31 -21.56 18.51 13.28
N GLY A 32 -21.25 17.66 14.26
CA GLY A 32 -22.07 16.49 14.59
C GLY A 32 -21.73 15.23 13.80
N ALA A 33 -20.83 15.28 12.82
CA ALA A 33 -20.40 14.13 12.02
C ALA A 33 -19.95 12.95 12.89
N GLN A 34 -19.11 13.20 13.89
CA GLN A 34 -18.66 12.16 14.82
C GLN A 34 -19.81 11.50 15.60
N THR A 35 -20.84 12.28 15.97
CA THR A 35 -22.02 11.73 16.67
C THR A 35 -22.87 10.88 15.73
N ARG A 36 -23.06 11.31 14.47
CA ARG A 36 -23.75 10.53 13.44
C ARG A 36 -23.01 9.22 13.13
N LEU A 37 -21.71 9.30 12.87
CA LEU A 37 -20.85 8.13 12.66
C LEU A 37 -20.95 7.13 13.82
N ALA A 38 -20.88 7.60 15.07
CA ALA A 38 -21.02 6.74 16.24
C ALA A 38 -22.38 6.03 16.27
N SER A 39 -23.46 6.75 15.99
CA SER A 39 -24.83 6.21 16.02
C SER A 39 -25.08 5.21 14.89
N GLU A 40 -24.76 5.58 13.65
CA GLU A 40 -25.03 4.78 12.45
C GLU A 40 -24.20 3.49 12.43
N GLN A 41 -22.94 3.58 12.86
CA GLN A 41 -22.04 2.42 12.93
C GLN A 41 -22.06 1.74 14.29
N GLN A 42 -22.99 2.08 15.19
CA GLN A 42 -23.11 1.49 16.53
C GLN A 42 -21.75 1.38 17.25
N ILE A 43 -20.97 2.46 17.20
CA ILE A 43 -19.68 2.59 17.88
C ILE A 43 -19.91 3.42 19.13
N ASP A 44 -19.38 2.97 20.27
CA ASP A 44 -19.42 3.77 21.49
C ASP A 44 -18.80 5.16 21.24
N ARG A 45 -19.52 6.21 21.64
CA ARG A 45 -19.13 7.60 21.37
C ARG A 45 -17.81 7.96 22.05
N GLY A 46 -17.59 7.45 23.26
CA GLY A 46 -16.35 7.63 24.01
C GLY A 46 -15.17 6.93 23.33
N TYR A 47 -15.40 5.73 22.83
CA TYR A 47 -14.42 4.95 22.09
C TYR A 47 -14.04 5.60 20.75
N LEU A 48 -15.03 6.03 19.95
CA LEU A 48 -14.78 6.78 18.72
C LEU A 48 -14.02 8.07 19.01
N ASN A 49 -14.36 8.79 20.08
CA ASN A 49 -13.62 9.99 20.50
C ASN A 49 -12.18 9.69 20.91
N ALA A 50 -11.91 8.54 21.52
CA ALA A 50 -10.55 8.12 21.82
C ALA A 50 -9.75 7.84 20.54
N ILE A 51 -10.39 7.28 19.50
CA ILE A 51 -9.79 7.07 18.18
C ILE A 51 -9.49 8.39 17.47
N VAL A 52 -10.47 9.30 17.42
CA VAL A 52 -10.32 10.64 16.83
C VAL A 52 -9.30 11.51 17.59
N LYS A 53 -9.05 11.24 18.88
CA LYS A 53 -7.99 11.90 19.65
C LYS A 53 -6.65 11.14 19.65
N GLN A 54 -6.51 10.10 18.81
CA GLN A 54 -5.32 9.23 18.72
C GLN A 54 -4.93 8.54 20.04
N ARG A 55 -5.83 8.46 21.02
CA ARG A 55 -5.60 7.76 22.29
C ARG A 55 -5.81 6.26 22.17
N LYS A 56 -6.50 5.80 21.12
CA LYS A 56 -6.71 4.40 20.77
C LYS A 56 -6.63 4.23 19.25
N LEU A 57 -6.13 3.08 18.80
CA LEU A 57 -6.02 2.77 17.37
C LEU A 57 -7.35 2.32 16.74
N GLY A 58 -8.25 1.75 17.57
CA GLY A 58 -9.42 1.02 17.08
C GLY A 58 -9.05 -0.40 16.66
N SER A 59 -9.97 -1.34 16.82
CA SER A 59 -9.82 -2.67 16.22
C SER A 59 -10.07 -2.62 14.71
N ASP A 60 -9.60 -3.62 13.97
CA ASP A 60 -9.77 -3.72 12.51
C ASP A 60 -11.25 -3.61 12.11
N LYS A 61 -12.12 -4.37 12.78
CA LYS A 61 -13.57 -4.32 12.57
C LYS A 61 -14.17 -2.92 12.79
N ILE A 62 -13.65 -2.13 13.74
CA ILE A 62 -14.13 -0.76 13.96
C ILE A 62 -13.62 0.18 12.86
N ARG A 63 -12.38 0.00 12.41
CA ARG A 63 -11.81 0.79 11.31
C ARG A 63 -12.52 0.52 9.99
N GLU A 64 -12.89 -0.72 9.71
CA GLU A 64 -13.72 -1.09 8.55
C GLU A 64 -15.09 -0.41 8.61
N ARG A 65 -15.82 -0.53 9.74
CA ARG A 65 -17.12 0.14 9.89
C ARG A 65 -17.05 1.66 9.72
N ILE A 66 -15.96 2.27 10.18
CA ILE A 66 -15.72 3.70 9.97
C ILE A 66 -15.53 3.99 8.47
N ALA A 67 -14.78 3.17 7.74
CA ALA A 67 -14.61 3.33 6.30
C ALA A 67 -15.95 3.15 5.55
N ASP A 68 -16.73 2.14 5.92
CA ASP A 68 -18.05 1.85 5.35
C ASP A 68 -19.00 3.05 5.46
N HIS A 69 -18.99 3.78 6.57
CA HIS A 69 -19.80 4.99 6.75
C HIS A 69 -19.53 6.05 5.67
N PHE A 70 -18.27 6.21 5.26
CA PHE A 70 -17.88 7.15 4.21
C PHE A 70 -17.96 6.54 2.80
N LYS A 71 -18.57 5.34 2.67
CA LYS A 71 -18.75 4.61 1.42
C LYS A 71 -17.42 4.34 0.70
N MET A 72 -16.42 3.93 1.46
CA MET A 72 -15.12 3.54 0.94
C MET A 72 -14.57 2.35 1.70
N THR A 73 -13.70 1.58 1.06
CA THR A 73 -12.94 0.50 1.70
C THR A 73 -11.89 1.07 2.65
N PHE A 74 -11.40 0.22 3.56
CA PHE A 74 -10.32 0.61 4.47
C PHE A 74 -9.04 1.01 3.70
N GLU A 75 -8.72 0.32 2.60
CA GLU A 75 -7.56 0.63 1.75
C GLU A 75 -7.69 1.98 1.03
N GLU A 76 -8.88 2.31 0.54
CA GLU A 76 -9.16 3.63 -0.04
C GLU A 76 -9.00 4.74 1.00
N MET A 77 -9.47 4.50 2.23
CA MET A 77 -9.29 5.43 3.34
C MET A 77 -7.80 5.62 3.69
N LEU A 78 -6.98 4.56 3.68
CA LEU A 78 -5.53 4.67 3.88
C LEU A 78 -4.86 5.45 2.74
N SER A 79 -5.30 5.21 1.51
CA SER A 79 -4.81 5.92 0.32
C SER A 79 -5.10 7.42 0.42
N LEU A 80 -6.32 7.79 0.83
CA LEU A 80 -6.68 9.18 1.12
C LEU A 80 -5.77 9.78 2.20
N GLY A 81 -5.53 9.02 3.27
CA GLY A 81 -4.64 9.41 4.36
C GLY A 81 -3.22 9.70 3.91
N ARG A 82 -2.66 8.85 3.03
CA ARG A 82 -1.33 9.07 2.43
C ARG A 82 -1.29 10.36 1.64
N ARG A 83 -2.28 10.62 0.80
CA ARG A 83 -2.36 11.85 -0.01
C ARG A 83 -2.37 13.10 0.86
N ILE A 84 -3.19 13.09 1.92
CA ILE A 84 -3.26 14.18 2.89
C ILE A 84 -1.89 14.43 3.55
N LEU A 85 -1.22 13.37 4.00
CA LEU A 85 0.08 13.48 4.68
C LEU A 85 1.21 13.90 3.73
N SER A 86 1.15 13.51 2.46
CA SER A 86 2.11 13.90 1.43
C SER A 86 1.87 15.32 0.88
N GLY A 87 0.77 15.98 1.26
CA GLY A 87 0.41 17.30 0.73
C GLY A 87 -0.03 17.28 -0.73
N GLU A 88 -0.40 16.10 -1.25
CA GLU A 88 -0.93 15.96 -2.61
C GLU A 88 -2.36 16.55 -2.64
N ASP A 89 -2.62 17.44 -3.60
CA ASP A 89 -3.84 18.25 -3.65
C ASP A 89 -5.10 17.35 -3.75
N ILE A 90 -5.92 17.33 -2.68
CA ILE A 90 -7.04 16.39 -2.46
C ILE A 90 -8.23 16.67 -3.42
N SER A 91 -8.14 17.74 -4.20
CA SER A 91 -9.16 18.24 -5.11
C SER A 91 -9.49 17.31 -6.30
N VAL A 92 -8.78 16.18 -6.47
CA VAL A 92 -9.05 15.16 -7.50
C VAL A 92 -10.27 14.26 -7.16
N LEU A 93 -10.61 14.05 -5.89
CA LEU A 93 -11.78 13.23 -5.51
C LEU A 93 -13.12 13.91 -5.83
N LYS A 94 -13.17 15.25 -5.84
CA LYS A 94 -14.38 16.00 -6.22
C LYS A 94 -14.72 15.87 -7.71
N ARG A 95 -13.73 15.70 -8.58
CA ARG A 95 -13.95 15.61 -10.03
C ARG A 95 -14.61 14.29 -10.43
N ASN A 96 -14.29 13.19 -9.76
CA ASN A 96 -14.87 11.88 -10.09
C ASN A 96 -16.29 11.70 -9.51
N LYS A 97 -16.62 12.28 -8.36
CA LYS A 97 -17.99 12.24 -7.79
C LYS A 97 -18.97 13.21 -8.48
N MET A 98 -18.49 14.27 -9.13
CA MET A 98 -19.38 15.19 -9.89
C MET A 98 -19.67 14.72 -11.31
N ALA A 99 -18.85 13.83 -11.89
CA ALA A 99 -19.12 13.22 -13.20
C ALA A 99 -20.27 12.19 -13.15
N GLU A 100 -20.61 11.66 -11.97
CA GLU A 100 -21.67 10.66 -11.80
C GLU A 100 -23.04 11.24 -11.42
N VAL A 101 -23.12 12.55 -11.09
CA VAL A 101 -24.35 13.20 -10.57
C VAL A 101 -25.01 14.16 -11.57
N LEU A 102 -24.40 14.40 -12.74
CA LEU A 102 -24.93 15.34 -13.76
C LEU A 102 -25.72 14.70 -14.93
N SER A 103 -25.99 13.38 -14.89
CA SER A 103 -26.71 12.68 -15.98
C SER A 103 -28.06 12.10 -15.57
N SER A 104 -28.83 12.81 -14.74
CA SER A 104 -30.18 12.38 -14.35
C SER A 104 -31.17 13.54 -14.27
N ALA A 105 -31.66 14.00 -15.41
CA ALA A 105 -32.98 14.65 -15.52
C ALA A 105 -33.68 14.17 -16.81
N PRO A 106 -35.01 14.06 -16.81
CA PRO A 106 -35.74 13.07 -17.60
C PRO A 106 -36.26 13.64 -18.93
N HIS A 107 -36.18 12.86 -20.00
CA HIS A 107 -37.18 12.93 -21.06
C HIS A 107 -37.31 11.57 -21.77
N LEU A 108 -38.57 11.23 -22.00
CA LEU A 108 -39.11 9.97 -22.52
C LEU A 108 -38.85 9.78 -24.02
N ASP A 109 -39.11 8.53 -24.42
CA ASP A 109 -39.25 7.94 -25.76
C ASP A 109 -37.96 7.51 -26.47
N GLU A 110 -37.91 6.42 -27.22
CA GLU A 110 -38.51 5.08 -27.20
C GLU A 110 -37.72 4.32 -28.30
N GLN A 111 -37.50 3.01 -28.16
CA GLN A 111 -37.13 2.07 -29.25
C GLN A 111 -35.69 2.23 -29.82
N THR A 112 -34.82 1.21 -29.91
CA THR A 112 -35.07 -0.20 -30.22
C THR A 112 -33.82 -1.06 -29.92
N LYS A 113 -34.05 -2.15 -29.19
CA LYS A 113 -33.57 -3.54 -29.37
C LYS A 113 -32.09 -3.96 -29.24
N GLU A 114 -31.96 -4.97 -28.36
CA GLU A 114 -31.12 -6.18 -28.40
C GLU A 114 -29.62 -5.91 -28.14
N ILE A 115 -29.06 -6.33 -27.01
CA ILE A 115 -28.76 -7.75 -26.72
C ILE A 115 -29.10 -8.13 -25.28
N SER A 116 -29.76 -9.27 -25.19
CA SER A 116 -30.11 -10.06 -24.02
C SER A 116 -28.91 -10.50 -23.15
N LYS A 117 -29.14 -10.48 -21.83
CA LYS A 117 -28.65 -11.42 -20.80
C LYS A 117 -27.15 -11.78 -20.84
N ILE A 118 -26.41 -11.21 -19.91
CA ILE A 118 -25.34 -11.94 -19.23
C ILE A 118 -25.53 -11.73 -17.72
N ASP A 119 -26.27 -12.64 -17.10
CA ASP A 119 -26.02 -13.02 -15.73
C ASP A 119 -24.61 -13.63 -15.69
N PHE A 120 -23.66 -13.02 -15.00
CA PHE A 120 -22.52 -13.76 -14.44
C PHE A 120 -21.88 -12.97 -13.29
N PHE A 121 -22.40 -13.20 -12.09
CA PHE A 121 -21.48 -13.45 -10.98
C PHE A 121 -20.84 -14.82 -11.22
N PRO A 122 -19.53 -14.92 -10.96
CA PRO A 122 -19.04 -15.99 -10.12
C PRO A 122 -18.25 -15.29 -8.99
N LYS A 123 -18.70 -15.30 -7.74
CA LYS A 123 -18.49 -16.44 -6.85
C LYS A 123 -17.45 -17.45 -7.38
N GLN A 124 -16.20 -17.03 -7.46
CA GLN A 124 -15.01 -17.90 -7.44
C GLN A 124 -14.18 -17.41 -6.25
N GLU A 125 -14.23 -18.09 -5.11
CA GLU A 125 -13.23 -19.10 -4.77
C GLU A 125 -11.84 -18.72 -5.27
N LEU A 126 -10.93 -18.48 -4.31
CA LEU A 126 -9.49 -18.43 -4.52
C LEU A 126 -9.02 -19.74 -5.17
N ALA A 127 -9.22 -19.88 -6.48
CA ALA A 127 -8.44 -20.78 -7.29
C ALA A 127 -7.14 -20.04 -7.60
N SER A 128 -6.01 -20.66 -7.23
CA SER A 128 -4.67 -20.14 -7.45
C SER A 128 -4.41 -19.95 -8.95
N LEU A 129 -4.77 -18.79 -9.49
CA LEU A 129 -4.37 -18.35 -10.82
C LEU A 129 -2.84 -18.41 -10.90
N SER A 130 -2.34 -19.12 -11.91
CA SER A 130 -0.92 -19.24 -12.17
C SER A 130 -0.37 -17.83 -12.45
N ILE A 131 0.87 -17.58 -12.06
CA ILE A 131 1.55 -16.29 -12.23
C ILE A 131 1.39 -15.73 -13.66
N PRO A 132 1.44 -16.53 -14.75
CA PRO A 132 1.22 -16.04 -16.11
C PRO A 132 -0.17 -15.46 -16.36
N ASP A 133 -1.22 -16.06 -15.80
CA ASP A 133 -2.61 -15.61 -16.04
C ASP A 133 -2.86 -14.25 -15.38
N LYS A 134 -2.25 -14.03 -14.22
CA LYS A 134 -2.28 -12.73 -13.54
C LYS A 134 -1.53 -11.65 -14.33
N ILE A 135 -0.44 -12.01 -15.00
CA ILE A 135 0.32 -11.08 -15.84
C ILE A 135 -0.52 -10.66 -17.05
N ILE A 136 -1.21 -11.61 -17.70
CA ILE A 136 -2.10 -11.31 -18.84
C ILE A 136 -3.23 -10.38 -18.42
N GLN A 137 -3.86 -10.63 -17.27
CA GLN A 137 -4.93 -9.78 -16.75
C GLN A 137 -4.46 -8.35 -16.44
N VAL A 138 -3.24 -8.20 -15.90
CA VAL A 138 -2.66 -6.86 -15.66
C VAL A 138 -2.39 -6.14 -16.98
N ILE A 139 -1.90 -6.83 -18.00
CA ILE A 139 -1.69 -6.24 -19.34
C ILE A 139 -3.00 -5.77 -19.96
N GLU A 140 -4.09 -6.52 -19.81
CA GLU A 140 -5.42 -6.12 -20.29
C GLU A 140 -5.94 -4.87 -19.57
N ILE A 141 -5.74 -4.76 -18.26
CA ILE A 141 -6.16 -3.60 -17.46
C ILE A 141 -5.34 -2.35 -17.82
N LEU A 142 -4.06 -2.51 -18.11
CA LEU A 142 -3.18 -1.43 -18.56
C LEU A 142 -3.56 -0.96 -19.97
N ASN A 143 -3.76 -1.89 -20.91
CA ASN A 143 -4.19 -1.56 -22.27
C ASN A 143 -5.59 -0.97 -22.38
N ALA A 144 -6.44 -1.11 -21.34
CA ALA A 144 -7.78 -0.53 -21.29
C ALA A 144 -7.80 1.01 -21.14
N GLY A 145 -6.64 1.69 -21.14
CA GLY A 145 -6.56 3.15 -21.10
C GLY A 145 -6.99 3.73 -19.75
N SER A 146 -6.83 2.94 -18.69
CA SER A 146 -7.32 3.24 -17.34
C SER A 146 -6.51 4.30 -16.59
N GLY A 147 -5.47 4.86 -17.22
CA GLY A 147 -4.60 5.90 -16.65
C GLY A 147 -3.62 5.40 -15.59
N TYR A 148 -3.59 4.08 -15.31
CA TYR A 148 -2.68 3.44 -14.37
C TYR A 148 -1.32 3.08 -14.99
N ASP A 149 -1.13 3.32 -16.28
CA ASP A 149 0.07 2.94 -17.03
C ASP A 149 1.34 3.55 -16.45
N ASN A 150 1.30 4.85 -16.14
CA ASN A 150 2.45 5.55 -15.56
C ASN A 150 2.74 5.04 -14.14
N LEU A 151 1.71 4.85 -13.31
CA LEU A 151 1.88 4.35 -11.94
C LEU A 151 2.47 2.95 -11.90
N MET A 152 2.00 2.06 -12.77
CA MET A 152 2.50 0.69 -12.85
C MET A 152 3.90 0.64 -13.48
N SER A 153 4.18 1.50 -14.47
CA SER A 153 5.54 1.66 -15.01
C SER A 153 6.52 2.10 -13.93
N ASP A 154 6.16 3.11 -13.13
CA ASP A 154 6.99 3.61 -12.03
C ASP A 154 7.19 2.54 -10.94
N PHE A 155 6.14 1.79 -10.60
CA PHE A 155 6.23 0.69 -9.66
C PHE A 155 7.14 -0.44 -10.16
N ILE A 156 6.99 -0.85 -11.42
CA ILE A 156 7.84 -1.88 -12.04
C ILE A 156 9.29 -1.41 -12.09
N GLY A 157 9.53 -0.14 -12.43
CA GLY A 157 10.87 0.47 -12.41
C GLY A 157 11.49 0.42 -11.00
N ALA A 158 10.76 0.86 -9.98
CA ALA A 158 11.23 0.85 -8.60
C ALA A 158 11.54 -0.57 -8.09
N VAL A 159 10.71 -1.56 -8.45
CA VAL A 159 10.96 -2.96 -8.09
C VAL A 159 12.18 -3.50 -8.81
N HIS A 160 12.34 -3.19 -10.11
CA HIS A 160 13.51 -3.60 -10.88
C HIS A 160 14.80 -3.04 -10.28
N ASP A 161 14.83 -1.75 -9.96
CA ASP A 161 16.00 -1.08 -9.38
C ASP A 161 16.34 -1.67 -8.00
N MET A 162 15.33 -1.95 -7.18
CA MET A 162 15.52 -2.61 -5.89
C MET A 162 16.10 -4.03 -6.04
N VAL A 163 15.65 -4.79 -7.03
CA VAL A 163 16.20 -6.13 -7.30
C VAL A 163 17.63 -6.06 -7.83
N SER A 164 17.92 -5.11 -8.73
CA SER A 164 19.28 -4.92 -9.27
C SER A 164 20.26 -4.52 -8.18
N THR A 165 19.92 -3.53 -7.37
CA THR A 165 20.75 -3.07 -6.25
C THR A 165 20.95 -4.16 -5.19
N LYS A 166 19.94 -4.99 -4.92
CA LYS A 166 20.11 -6.16 -4.03
C LYS A 166 21.12 -7.16 -4.62
N LYS A 167 21.02 -7.46 -5.91
CA LYS A 167 21.94 -8.38 -6.60
C LYS A 167 23.38 -7.85 -6.60
N GLU A 168 23.56 -6.55 -6.83
CA GLU A 168 24.86 -5.88 -6.73
C GLU A 168 25.43 -5.93 -5.32
N ASN A 169 24.61 -5.70 -4.29
CA ASN A 169 25.03 -5.82 -2.89
C ASN A 169 25.43 -7.26 -2.53
N GLU A 170 24.72 -8.27 -3.02
CA GLU A 170 25.11 -9.67 -2.84
C GLU A 170 26.45 -9.99 -3.52
N ALA A 171 26.69 -9.44 -4.72
CA ALA A 171 27.97 -9.58 -5.41
C ALA A 171 29.12 -8.93 -4.63
N LEU A 172 28.93 -7.70 -4.12
CA LEU A 172 29.92 -7.02 -3.28
C LEU A 172 30.21 -7.80 -1.99
N LYS A 173 29.19 -8.36 -1.34
CA LYS A 173 29.36 -9.19 -0.15
C LYS A 173 30.18 -10.46 -0.42
N ASN A 174 30.03 -11.04 -1.61
CA ASN A 174 30.84 -12.19 -2.01
C ASN A 174 32.30 -11.79 -2.26
N GLN A 175 32.53 -10.66 -2.92
CA GLN A 175 33.89 -10.12 -3.11
C GLN A 175 34.56 -9.77 -1.78
N LEU A 176 33.82 -9.21 -0.82
CA LEU A 176 34.36 -8.88 0.51
C LEU A 176 34.79 -10.13 1.26
N ARG A 177 33.98 -11.21 1.22
CA ARG A 177 34.36 -12.51 1.77
C ARG A 177 35.61 -13.09 1.10
N GLU A 178 35.74 -12.92 -0.21
CA GLU A 178 36.95 -13.37 -0.92
C GLU A 178 38.20 -12.59 -0.46
N ILE A 179 38.11 -11.27 -0.33
CA ILE A 179 39.20 -10.43 0.18
C ILE A 179 39.57 -10.83 1.62
N GLU A 180 38.58 -11.06 2.47
CA GLU A 180 38.79 -11.50 3.86
C GLU A 180 39.53 -12.84 3.92
N THR A 181 39.16 -13.82 3.08
CA THR A 181 39.89 -15.09 3.02
C THR A 181 41.34 -14.93 2.56
N ARG A 182 41.60 -14.04 1.59
CA ARG A 182 42.97 -13.77 1.13
C ARG A 182 43.80 -13.08 2.21
N LEU A 183 43.21 -12.16 2.98
CA LEU A 183 43.88 -11.51 4.10
C LEU A 183 44.29 -12.52 5.18
N VAL A 184 43.39 -13.42 5.57
CA VAL A 184 43.69 -14.47 6.56
C VAL A 184 44.84 -15.38 6.09
N ILE A 185 44.90 -15.71 4.81
CA ILE A 185 46.00 -16.50 4.24
C ILE A 185 47.32 -15.72 4.28
N LEU A 186 47.30 -14.44 3.91
CA LEU A 186 48.48 -13.59 3.93
C LEU A 186 49.01 -13.35 5.35
N GLU A 187 48.13 -13.11 6.32
CA GLU A 187 48.50 -12.97 7.74
C GLU A 187 49.20 -14.24 8.22
N LYS A 188 48.62 -15.42 7.95
CA LYS A 188 49.21 -16.70 8.32
C LYS A 188 50.57 -16.96 7.65
N GLN A 189 50.74 -16.52 6.40
CA GLN A 189 52.03 -16.59 5.72
C GLN A 189 53.07 -15.68 6.38
N THR A 190 52.72 -14.42 6.67
CA THR A 190 53.62 -13.48 7.33
C THR A 190 54.02 -13.92 8.74
N ASP A 191 53.13 -14.55 9.51
CA ASP A 191 53.44 -15.08 10.83
C ASP A 191 54.38 -16.28 10.76
N SER A 192 54.17 -17.16 9.77
CA SER A 192 55.08 -18.29 9.53
C SER A 192 56.47 -17.87 9.05
N GLU A 193 56.57 -16.79 8.28
CA GLU A 193 57.85 -16.20 7.86
C GLU A 193 58.59 -15.56 9.04
N LYS A 194 57.88 -14.86 9.94
CA LYS A 194 58.46 -14.31 11.18
C LYS A 194 58.97 -15.40 12.13
N GLU A 195 58.23 -16.48 12.32
CA GLU A 195 58.67 -17.62 13.14
C GLU A 195 59.92 -18.30 12.55
N ASN A 196 59.99 -18.43 11.23
CA ASN A 196 61.16 -19.02 10.56
C ASN A 196 62.39 -18.11 10.68
N MET A 197 62.23 -16.79 10.61
CA MET A 197 63.34 -15.85 10.82
C MET A 197 63.84 -15.83 12.27
N GLN A 198 62.99 -16.06 13.27
CA GLN A 198 63.40 -16.15 14.68
C GLN A 198 64.13 -17.45 15.03
N LYS A 199 63.93 -18.53 14.25
CA LYS A 199 64.62 -19.82 14.45
C LYS A 199 65.99 -19.90 13.75
N LEU A 200 66.29 -18.96 12.86
CA LEU A 200 67.52 -18.86 12.08
C LEU A 200 68.53 -17.84 12.64
N ALA A 201 68.15 -17.09 13.68
CA ALA A 201 69.00 -16.14 14.41
C ALA A 201 69.46 -16.75 15.75
#